data_AF-A0A7J5A0Z2-F1
#
_entry.id   AF-A0A7J5A0Z2-F1
#
_cell.length_a   1.000
_cell.length_b   1.000
_cell.length_c   1.000
_cell.angle_alpha   90.00
_cell.angle_beta   90.00
_cell.angle_gamma   90.00
#
_symmetry.space_group_name_H-M   'P 1'
#
loop_
_entity.id
_entity.type
_entity.pdbx_description
1 polymer ?
#
loop_
_entity_poly.entity_id
_entity_poly.type
_entity_poly.pdbx_seq_one_letter_code
_entity_poly.pdbx_strand_id
1 'polypeptide(L)'
;MTSDQQGAPLPPPPGPGGSAAPKPRGGSRWPQVAVGAAALAVLLGLLATVLSLRALDQANDARDIARAAGAGRVDERPGSGEPAGTSTAPAPATTGAEPPPPEPSLSGSAEPTLDPRAPVKEKYVDERLTLRASCGSDLDIDLDKPEVRVSNGEELRFTARCGGDSSYFNLASRARGAQVDAATLSAADCDDRIAKGAIGTDINVPARKGVVLCVRTSLSDARERGDTWKMALVQVTDVNDDGTVVLTAHAWDIGL
;
A
#
# COMPACT_ATOMS: atom_id res chain seq x y z
N MET A 1 53.23 -31.16 82.62
CA MET A 1 52.62 -32.23 81.80
C MET A 1 52.18 -31.58 80.51
N THR A 2 52.97 -31.84 79.47
CA THR A 2 52.98 -31.15 78.19
C THR A 2 52.16 -31.99 77.22
N SER A 3 51.13 -31.41 76.60
CA SER A 3 50.37 -32.08 75.54
C SER A 3 50.83 -31.55 74.18
N ASP A 4 51.47 -32.45 73.44
CA ASP A 4 51.88 -32.31 72.05
C ASP A 4 50.70 -32.40 71.08
N GLN A 5 50.79 -31.56 70.04
CA GLN A 5 50.47 -31.77 68.62
C GLN A 5 49.34 -32.71 68.15
N GLN A 6 48.55 -32.22 67.18
CA GLN A 6 48.69 -32.67 65.78
C GLN A 6 47.95 -31.74 64.82
N GLY A 7 48.72 -30.94 64.06
CA GLY A 7 48.24 -30.17 62.92
C GLY A 7 48.21 -31.03 61.66
N ALA A 8 47.12 -30.94 60.91
CA ALA A 8 46.95 -31.66 59.64
C ALA A 8 47.88 -31.08 58.54
N PRO A 9 48.42 -31.91 57.64
CA PRO A 9 49.24 -31.45 56.53
C PRO A 9 48.38 -30.77 55.45
N LEU A 10 48.87 -29.63 54.95
CA LEU A 10 48.28 -28.89 53.83
C LEU A 10 48.53 -29.61 52.49
N PRO A 11 47.62 -29.49 51.51
CA PRO A 11 47.78 -30.09 50.18
C PRO A 11 48.86 -29.37 49.34
N PRO A 12 49.55 -30.09 48.45
CA PRO A 12 50.57 -29.51 47.57
C PRO A 12 49.96 -28.62 46.48
N PRO A 13 50.73 -27.65 45.95
CA PRO A 13 50.26 -26.76 44.88
C PRO A 13 50.10 -27.49 43.53
N PRO A 14 49.20 -27.03 42.66
CA PRO A 14 49.02 -27.60 41.33
C PRO A 14 50.22 -27.29 40.43
N GLY A 15 50.79 -28.33 39.80
CA GLY A 15 51.87 -28.20 38.84
C GLY A 15 51.40 -27.62 37.48
N PRO A 16 52.31 -27.05 36.69
CA PRO A 16 51.98 -26.52 35.36
C PRO A 16 51.68 -27.67 34.39
N GLY A 17 50.42 -27.78 33.99
CA GLY A 17 49.96 -28.75 32.98
C GLY A 17 50.53 -28.43 31.60
N GLY A 18 51.20 -29.42 31.02
CA GLY A 18 51.81 -29.35 29.69
C GLY A 18 50.79 -29.10 28.57
N SER A 19 51.19 -28.26 27.62
CA SER A 19 50.44 -27.97 26.40
C SER A 19 50.40 -29.20 25.49
N ALA A 20 49.22 -29.78 25.31
CA ALA A 20 48.97 -30.79 24.29
C ALA A 20 48.99 -30.16 22.89
N ALA A 21 49.75 -30.75 21.97
CA ALA A 21 49.82 -30.31 20.57
C ALA A 21 48.45 -30.46 19.86
N PRO A 22 48.04 -29.49 19.02
CA PRO A 22 46.80 -29.57 18.28
C PRO A 22 46.87 -30.60 17.15
N LYS A 23 45.85 -31.46 17.09
CA LYS A 23 45.66 -32.51 16.06
C LYS A 23 44.94 -31.89 14.85
N PRO A 24 45.44 -32.01 13.60
CA PRO A 24 44.74 -31.46 12.44
C PRO A 24 43.51 -32.32 12.09
N ARG A 25 42.32 -31.73 12.23
CA ARG A 25 41.06 -32.29 11.71
C ARG A 25 40.78 -31.67 10.34
N GLY A 26 41.36 -32.27 9.30
CA GLY A 26 41.03 -31.97 7.91
C GLY A 26 39.82 -32.79 7.44
N GLY A 27 38.62 -32.25 7.62
CA GLY A 27 37.39 -32.75 7.01
C GLY A 27 36.83 -31.69 6.07
N SER A 28 37.27 -31.71 4.80
CA SER A 28 36.87 -30.76 3.77
C SER A 28 35.37 -30.90 3.46
N ARG A 29 34.55 -29.98 3.98
CA ARG A 29 33.16 -29.74 3.55
C ARG A 29 33.06 -28.82 2.33
N TRP A 30 34.19 -28.48 1.72
CA TRP A 30 34.26 -27.57 0.58
C TRP A 30 33.54 -28.06 -0.69
N PRO A 31 33.44 -29.37 -1.02
CA PRO A 31 32.73 -29.76 -2.25
C PRO A 31 31.22 -29.51 -2.17
N GLN A 32 30.62 -29.43 -0.98
CA GLN A 32 29.19 -29.15 -0.83
C GLN A 32 28.85 -27.66 -1.03
N VAL A 33 29.74 -26.76 -0.60
CA VAL A 33 29.57 -25.31 -0.80
C VAL A 33 29.70 -24.94 -2.28
N ALA A 34 30.64 -25.56 -3.00
CA ALA A 34 30.83 -25.33 -4.43
C ALA A 34 29.62 -25.79 -5.27
N VAL A 35 29.02 -26.94 -4.95
CA VAL A 35 27.82 -27.43 -5.65
C VAL A 35 26.60 -26.54 -5.36
N GLY A 36 26.45 -26.07 -4.11
CA GLY A 36 25.38 -25.14 -3.74
C GLY A 36 25.47 -23.79 -4.49
N ALA A 37 26.68 -23.24 -4.61
CA ALA A 37 26.91 -22.00 -5.34
C ALA A 37 26.61 -22.14 -6.85
N ALA A 38 26.99 -23.26 -7.46
CA ALA A 38 26.71 -23.52 -8.88
C ALA A 38 25.19 -23.66 -9.14
N ALA A 39 24.46 -24.37 -8.27
CA ALA A 39 23.00 -24.49 -8.38
C ALA A 39 22.29 -23.14 -8.25
N LEU A 40 22.74 -22.28 -7.31
CA LEU A 40 22.21 -20.93 -7.15
C LEU A 40 22.46 -20.06 -8.40
N ALA A 41 23.65 -20.15 -9.00
CA ALA A 41 23.97 -19.41 -10.22
C ALA A 41 23.07 -19.83 -11.40
N VAL A 42 22.79 -21.13 -11.55
CA VAL A 42 21.85 -21.63 -12.58
C VAL A 42 20.43 -21.13 -12.32
N LEU A 43 19.97 -21.13 -11.07
CA LEU A 43 18.64 -20.61 -10.71
C LEU A 43 18.52 -19.10 -10.99
N LEU A 44 19.54 -18.31 -10.64
CA LEU A 44 19.58 -16.88 -10.94
C LEU A 44 19.61 -16.62 -12.45
N GLY A 45 20.36 -17.42 -13.22
CA GLY A 45 20.35 -17.38 -14.67
C GLY A 45 18.97 -17.64 -15.26
N LEU A 46 18.29 -18.71 -14.82
CA LEU A 46 16.93 -19.04 -15.26
C LEU A 46 15.92 -17.95 -14.91
N LEU A 47 16.02 -17.38 -13.70
CA LEU A 47 15.15 -16.28 -13.27
C LEU A 47 15.32 -15.05 -14.17
N ALA A 48 16.55 -14.68 -14.51
CA ALA A 48 16.84 -13.57 -15.42
C ALA A 48 16.27 -13.79 -16.83
N THR A 49 16.33 -15.03 -17.35
CA THR A 49 15.72 -15.38 -18.64
C THR A 49 14.21 -15.24 -18.61
N VAL A 50 13.55 -15.70 -17.54
CA VAL A 50 12.08 -15.56 -17.39
C VAL A 50 11.66 -14.09 -17.28
N LEU A 51 12.40 -13.27 -16.52
CA LEU A 51 12.14 -11.84 -16.42
C LEU A 51 12.34 -11.11 -17.76
N SER A 52 13.34 -11.52 -18.55
CA SER A 52 13.57 -10.97 -19.89
C SER A 52 12.43 -11.29 -20.88
N LEU A 53 11.84 -12.48 -20.78
CA LEU A 53 10.68 -12.86 -21.59
C LEU A 53 9.43 -12.05 -21.22
N ARG A 54 9.17 -11.84 -19.91
CA ARG A 54 8.07 -10.99 -19.44
C ARG A 54 8.20 -9.54 -19.91
N ALA A 55 9.43 -9.00 -19.94
CA ALA A 55 9.68 -7.65 -20.45
C ALA A 55 9.42 -7.53 -21.96
N LEU A 56 9.67 -8.59 -22.73
CA LEU A 56 9.38 -8.62 -24.17
C LEU A 56 7.88 -8.63 -24.45
N ASP A 57 7.10 -9.39 -23.67
CA ASP A 57 5.63 -9.43 -23.82
C ASP A 57 5.00 -8.06 -23.52
N GLN A 58 5.45 -7.39 -22.46
CA GLN A 58 4.96 -6.05 -22.11
C GLN A 58 5.27 -4.98 -23.18
N ALA A 59 6.40 -5.12 -23.89
CA ALA A 59 6.75 -4.22 -24.99
C ALA A 59 5.89 -4.42 -26.25
N ASN A 60 5.41 -5.65 -26.49
CA ASN A 60 4.51 -5.94 -27.60
C ASN A 60 3.08 -5.44 -27.32
N ASP A 61 2.57 -5.61 -26.09
CA ASP A 61 1.27 -5.08 -25.69
C ASP A 61 1.20 -3.55 -25.82
N ALA A 62 2.26 -2.84 -25.42
CA ALA A 62 2.34 -1.39 -25.57
C ALA A 62 2.31 -0.95 -27.05
N ARG A 63 2.92 -1.73 -27.96
CA ARG A 63 2.88 -1.46 -29.40
C ARG A 63 1.51 -1.70 -30.01
N ASP A 64 0.80 -2.73 -29.58
CA ASP A 64 -0.55 -3.03 -30.08
C ASP A 64 -1.57 -1.98 -29.61
N ILE A 65 -1.46 -1.50 -28.37
CA ILE A 65 -2.27 -0.38 -27.87
C ILE A 65 -1.96 0.90 -28.67
N ALA A 66 -0.69 1.21 -28.94
CA ALA A 66 -0.30 2.38 -29.72
C ALA A 66 -0.80 2.31 -31.18
N ARG A 67 -0.81 1.12 -31.80
CA ARG A 67 -1.36 0.91 -33.14
C ARG A 67 -2.88 1.02 -33.17
N ALA A 68 -3.56 0.48 -32.17
CA ALA A 68 -5.01 0.62 -32.02
C ALA A 68 -5.41 2.10 -31.82
N ALA A 69 -4.65 2.86 -31.03
CA ALA A 69 -4.87 4.28 -30.82
C ALA A 69 -4.54 5.15 -32.04
N GLY A 70 -3.55 4.75 -32.85
CA GLY A 70 -3.14 5.47 -34.07
C GLY A 70 -4.06 5.28 -35.27
N ALA A 71 -4.78 4.15 -35.36
CA ALA A 71 -5.71 3.86 -36.45
C ALA A 71 -7.03 4.67 -36.39
N GLY A 72 -7.29 5.38 -35.29
CA GLY A 72 -8.54 6.13 -35.06
C GLY A 72 -8.47 7.64 -35.30
N ARG A 73 -7.31 8.21 -35.71
CA ARG A 73 -7.17 9.65 -36.00
C ARG A 73 -6.98 9.91 -37.48
N VAL A 74 -8.09 9.92 -38.23
CA VAL A 74 -8.18 10.61 -39.51
C VAL A 74 -9.44 11.47 -39.50
N ASP A 75 -9.22 12.77 -39.71
CA ASP A 75 -10.17 13.87 -39.97
C ASP A 75 -11.08 14.38 -38.84
N GLU A 76 -10.62 15.42 -38.15
CA GLU A 76 -11.52 16.50 -37.74
C GLU A 76 -10.89 17.87 -38.04
N ARG A 77 -11.44 18.53 -39.08
CA ARG A 77 -11.06 19.85 -39.57
C ARG A 77 -12.05 20.87 -38.98
N PRO A 78 -11.62 22.01 -38.41
CA PRO A 78 -12.55 23.00 -37.88
C PRO A 78 -13.14 23.83 -39.02
N GLY A 79 -14.47 23.77 -39.18
CA GLY A 79 -15.24 24.58 -40.12
C GLY A 79 -16.03 25.67 -39.39
N SER A 80 -15.62 26.92 -39.58
CA SER A 80 -16.40 28.11 -39.25
C SER A 80 -17.65 28.21 -40.13
N GLY A 81 -18.79 28.60 -39.54
CA GLY A 81 -20.00 28.92 -40.29
C GLY A 81 -21.10 29.51 -39.42
N GLU A 82 -21.20 30.84 -39.42
CA GLU A 82 -22.37 31.65 -39.05
C GLU A 82 -22.79 32.39 -40.34
N PRO A 83 -24.10 32.51 -40.68
CA PRO A 83 -24.85 33.72 -40.33
C PRO A 83 -26.37 33.58 -40.07
N ALA A 84 -26.82 34.45 -39.15
CA ALA A 84 -28.02 35.31 -39.10
C ALA A 84 -29.43 34.78 -39.47
N GLY A 85 -30.38 35.03 -38.55
CA GLY A 85 -31.82 35.12 -38.80
C GLY A 85 -32.58 35.74 -37.61
N THR A 86 -33.16 36.93 -37.83
CA THR A 86 -33.89 37.78 -36.87
C THR A 86 -35.41 37.46 -36.80
N SER A 87 -36.06 37.86 -35.69
CA SER A 87 -37.52 38.13 -35.49
C SER A 87 -38.35 36.89 -35.08
N THR A 88 -39.27 36.90 -34.10
CA THR A 88 -40.15 37.93 -33.51
C THR A 88 -40.68 37.44 -32.13
N ALA A 89 -40.88 38.34 -31.18
CA ALA A 89 -41.60 38.07 -29.92
C ALA A 89 -43.13 38.17 -30.10
N PRO A 90 -43.92 37.40 -29.32
CA PRO A 90 -44.87 38.07 -28.44
C PRO A 90 -45.02 37.38 -27.06
N ALA A 91 -45.35 38.19 -26.06
CA ALA A 91 -45.95 37.79 -24.78
C ALA A 91 -47.29 38.55 -24.64
N PRO A 92 -48.17 38.29 -23.64
CA PRO A 92 -48.17 37.23 -22.63
C PRO A 92 -49.50 36.45 -22.57
N ALA A 93 -49.50 35.25 -21.98
CA ALA A 93 -50.71 34.63 -21.43
C ALA A 93 -50.38 33.91 -20.12
N THR A 94 -51.12 34.28 -19.07
CA THR A 94 -51.05 33.78 -17.71
C THR A 94 -51.84 32.46 -17.57
N THR A 95 -51.40 31.63 -16.62
CA THR A 95 -52.14 30.57 -15.90
C THR A 95 -51.95 29.14 -16.39
N GLY A 96 -51.10 28.42 -15.66
CA GLY A 96 -50.97 26.97 -15.67
C GLY A 96 -49.76 26.61 -14.82
N ALA A 97 -49.97 26.40 -13.52
CA ALA A 97 -48.94 25.91 -12.63
C ALA A 97 -48.55 24.49 -13.06
N GLU A 98 -47.46 24.39 -13.81
CA GLU A 98 -46.77 23.14 -14.09
C GLU A 98 -46.01 22.74 -12.82
N PRO A 99 -46.19 21.52 -12.29
CA PRO A 99 -45.35 21.02 -11.21
C PRO A 99 -43.89 21.10 -11.67
N PRO A 100 -42.95 21.61 -10.84
CA PRO A 100 -41.55 21.60 -11.23
C PRO A 100 -41.13 20.16 -11.56
N PRO A 101 -40.27 19.96 -12.59
CA PRO A 101 -39.69 18.65 -12.85
C PRO A 101 -39.06 18.16 -11.54
N PRO A 102 -39.18 16.86 -11.20
CA PRO A 102 -38.60 16.36 -9.96
C PRO A 102 -37.11 16.69 -9.96
N GLU A 103 -36.73 17.61 -9.08
CA GLU A 103 -35.33 17.84 -8.76
C GLU A 103 -34.76 16.47 -8.37
N PRO A 104 -33.61 16.05 -8.93
CA PRO A 104 -32.97 14.83 -8.48
C PRO A 104 -32.79 14.96 -6.98
N SER A 105 -33.55 14.17 -6.23
CA SER A 105 -33.56 14.20 -4.78
C SER A 105 -32.17 13.76 -4.32
N LEU A 106 -31.32 14.72 -3.96
CA LEU A 106 -30.01 14.52 -3.32
C LEU A 106 -30.17 14.05 -1.86
N SER A 107 -31.13 13.17 -1.60
CA SER A 107 -31.40 12.55 -0.31
C SER A 107 -31.12 11.04 -0.35
N GLY A 108 -30.09 10.65 -1.11
CA GLY A 108 -29.52 9.32 -1.04
C GLY A 108 -28.29 9.34 -0.15
N SER A 109 -28.42 8.88 1.10
CA SER A 109 -27.28 8.60 2.01
C SER A 109 -26.45 7.39 1.56
N ALA A 110 -26.60 6.94 0.31
CA ALA A 110 -25.84 5.85 -0.26
C ALA A 110 -24.54 6.43 -0.86
N GLU A 111 -23.40 5.82 -0.53
CA GLU A 111 -22.16 6.10 -1.25
C GLU A 111 -22.39 5.87 -2.75
N PRO A 112 -21.98 6.81 -3.62
CA PRO A 112 -22.08 6.64 -5.06
C PRO A 112 -21.41 5.34 -5.47
N THR A 113 -22.07 4.59 -6.34
CA THR A 113 -21.41 3.45 -7.00
C THR A 113 -20.41 4.03 -8.00
N LEU A 114 -19.15 3.62 -7.88
CA LEU A 114 -18.12 4.07 -8.81
C LEU A 114 -18.41 3.48 -10.19
N ASP A 115 -18.57 4.35 -11.19
CA ASP A 115 -18.62 3.90 -12.58
C ASP A 115 -17.19 3.53 -13.01
N PRO A 116 -16.93 2.26 -13.37
CA PRO A 116 -15.60 1.83 -13.81
C PRO A 116 -15.13 2.52 -15.09
N ARG A 117 -16.01 3.23 -15.80
CA ARG A 117 -15.70 4.04 -16.99
C ARG A 117 -15.56 5.53 -16.69
N ALA A 118 -15.86 5.98 -15.46
CA ALA A 118 -15.66 7.37 -15.09
C ALA A 118 -14.16 7.72 -15.16
N PRO A 119 -13.81 8.92 -15.64
CA PRO A 119 -12.42 9.36 -15.61
C PRO A 119 -11.98 9.49 -14.16
N VAL A 120 -11.01 8.67 -13.78
CA VAL A 120 -10.35 8.72 -12.48
C VAL A 120 -9.12 9.62 -12.61
N LYS A 121 -9.00 10.64 -11.75
CA LYS A 121 -7.87 11.59 -11.78
C LYS A 121 -6.85 11.22 -10.72
N GLU A 122 -5.60 11.02 -11.11
CA GLU A 122 -4.51 10.81 -10.15
C GLU A 122 -4.35 12.03 -9.24
N LYS A 123 -4.26 11.78 -7.93
CA LYS A 123 -4.09 12.80 -6.90
C LYS A 123 -2.66 12.89 -6.41
N TYR A 124 -2.06 11.74 -6.09
CA TYR A 124 -0.65 11.60 -5.74
C TYR A 124 -0.17 10.20 -6.14
N VAL A 125 1.10 10.11 -6.52
CA VAL A 125 1.75 8.90 -7.04
C VAL A 125 2.99 8.63 -6.20
N ASP A 126 3.10 7.41 -5.69
CA ASP A 126 4.22 6.94 -4.88
C ASP A 126 4.61 7.85 -3.69
N GLU A 127 3.63 8.48 -3.05
CA GLU A 127 3.88 9.37 -1.91
C GLU A 127 4.38 8.55 -0.71
N ARG A 128 5.51 8.97 -0.14
CA ARG A 128 6.20 8.22 0.90
C ARG A 128 5.80 8.70 2.29
N LEU A 129 5.24 7.81 3.11
CA LEU A 129 4.97 8.06 4.53
C LEU A 129 5.94 7.28 5.42
N THR A 130 6.49 7.94 6.43
CA THR A 130 7.37 7.30 7.41
C THR A 130 6.74 7.33 8.79
N LEU A 131 6.40 6.15 9.31
CA LEU A 131 5.72 5.97 10.58
C LEU A 131 6.76 5.70 11.67
N ARG A 132 6.87 6.67 12.59
CA ARG A 132 7.70 6.56 13.79
C ARG A 132 6.85 6.81 15.01
N ALA A 133 6.56 5.74 15.73
CA ALA A 133 5.77 5.75 16.94
C ALA A 133 6.58 5.16 18.09
N SER A 134 6.34 5.65 19.30
CA SER A 134 6.85 5.00 20.50
C SER A 134 6.14 3.66 20.71
N CYS A 135 6.79 2.76 21.40
CA CYS A 135 6.19 1.47 21.79
C CYS A 135 4.84 1.68 22.50
N GLY A 136 3.78 1.01 22.03
CA GLY A 136 2.43 1.12 22.61
C GLY A 136 1.67 2.39 22.25
N SER A 137 2.16 3.17 21.29
CA SER A 137 1.47 4.37 20.79
C SER A 137 0.89 4.16 19.40
N ASP A 138 -0.12 4.96 19.09
CA ASP A 138 -0.83 4.94 17.82
C ASP A 138 -0.44 6.16 16.97
N LEU A 139 -0.50 5.99 15.65
CA LEU A 139 -0.45 7.09 14.68
C LEU A 139 -1.68 6.99 13.78
N ASP A 140 -2.44 8.07 13.72
CA ASP A 140 -3.51 8.23 12.76
C ASP A 140 -2.95 8.78 11.43
N ILE A 141 -3.44 8.24 10.31
CA ILE A 141 -2.95 8.49 8.95
C ILE A 141 -4.14 8.95 8.10
N ASP A 142 -4.02 10.14 7.53
CA ASP A 142 -4.93 10.70 6.53
C ASP A 142 -4.43 10.28 5.14
N LEU A 143 -5.33 9.74 4.32
CA LEU A 143 -5.07 9.36 2.93
C LEU A 143 -5.72 10.33 1.93
N ASP A 144 -6.60 11.22 2.37
CA ASP A 144 -7.04 12.38 1.58
C ASP A 144 -5.91 13.38 1.37
N LYS A 145 -5.11 13.59 2.40
CA LYS A 145 -3.83 14.30 2.39
C LYS A 145 -2.82 13.36 3.03
N PRO A 146 -1.86 12.80 2.27
CA PRO A 146 -0.97 11.75 2.74
C PRO A 146 -0.08 12.27 3.89
N GLU A 147 -0.64 12.24 5.10
CA GLU A 147 -0.13 12.87 6.31
C GLU A 147 -0.26 11.91 7.49
N VAL A 148 0.61 12.09 8.49
CA VAL A 148 0.68 11.24 9.69
C VAL A 148 0.51 12.09 10.93
N ARG A 149 -0.07 11.53 11.99
CA ARG A 149 -0.38 12.23 13.25
C ARG A 149 -1.45 13.31 13.08
N VAL A 150 -2.47 13.00 12.29
CA VAL A 150 -3.65 13.85 12.18
C VAL A 150 -4.54 13.69 13.42
N SER A 151 -5.34 14.71 13.73
CA SER A 151 -6.31 14.68 14.83
C SER A 151 -7.71 14.23 14.42
N ASN A 152 -7.98 14.23 13.12
CA ASN A 152 -9.28 13.97 12.52
C ASN A 152 -9.12 13.67 11.04
N GLY A 153 -10.02 12.84 10.51
CA GLY A 153 -10.05 12.52 9.08
C GLY A 153 -9.08 11.43 8.68
N GLU A 154 -8.70 10.59 9.63
CA GLU A 154 -7.87 9.43 9.41
C GLU A 154 -8.64 8.31 8.71
N GLU A 155 -7.96 7.61 7.81
CA GLU A 155 -8.47 6.38 7.19
C GLU A 155 -7.78 5.13 7.73
N LEU A 156 -6.55 5.29 8.22
CA LEU A 156 -5.76 4.21 8.80
C LEU A 156 -5.22 4.62 10.17
N ARG A 157 -5.27 3.68 11.11
CA ARG A 157 -4.55 3.77 12.37
C ARG A 157 -3.43 2.76 12.39
N PHE A 158 -2.21 3.21 12.66
CA PHE A 158 -1.06 2.35 12.93
C PHE A 158 -0.85 2.22 14.44
N THR A 159 -0.81 1.00 14.96
CA THR A 159 -0.47 0.73 16.36
C THR A 159 0.91 0.09 16.46
N ALA A 160 1.85 0.77 17.12
CA ALA A 160 3.17 0.22 17.39
C ALA A 160 3.13 -0.74 18.57
N ARG A 161 3.51 -2.00 18.32
CA ARG A 161 3.54 -3.04 19.35
C ARG A 161 4.93 -3.21 19.98
N CYS A 162 4.93 -3.79 21.16
CA CYS A 162 6.10 -4.01 22.00
C CYS A 162 6.40 -5.50 22.12
N GLY A 163 7.64 -5.85 22.44
CA GLY A 163 7.97 -7.18 22.95
C GLY A 163 7.87 -8.33 21.93
N GLY A 164 8.12 -8.06 20.65
CA GLY A 164 8.15 -9.08 19.59
C GLY A 164 6.81 -9.29 18.88
N ASP A 165 5.73 -8.69 19.37
CA ASP A 165 4.46 -8.63 18.64
C ASP A 165 4.60 -7.72 17.40
N SER A 166 3.97 -8.12 16.30
CA SER A 166 3.94 -7.29 15.10
C SER A 166 3.02 -6.09 15.29
N SER A 167 3.52 -4.89 15.00
CA SER A 167 2.70 -3.70 14.78
C SER A 167 1.68 -3.96 13.67
N TYR A 168 0.58 -3.22 13.65
CA TYR A 168 -0.50 -3.44 12.70
C TYR A 168 -1.22 -2.15 12.31
N PHE A 169 -2.03 -2.26 11.26
CA PHE A 169 -2.98 -1.27 10.81
C PHE A 169 -4.41 -1.70 11.12
N ASN A 170 -5.27 -0.74 11.42
CA ASN A 170 -6.72 -0.86 11.37
C ASN A 170 -7.29 0.19 10.45
N LEU A 171 -8.45 -0.11 9.84
CA LEU A 171 -9.25 0.91 9.17
C LEU A 171 -9.95 1.78 10.21
N ALA A 172 -10.02 3.08 9.92
CA ALA A 172 -10.92 3.98 10.63
C ALA A 172 -12.39 3.61 10.37
N SER A 173 -13.29 3.99 11.28
CA SER A 173 -14.69 3.56 11.26
C SER A 173 -15.46 3.92 9.98
N ARG A 174 -15.11 5.06 9.37
CA ARG A 174 -15.75 5.58 8.16
C ARG A 174 -14.99 5.25 6.88
N ALA A 175 -13.81 4.65 6.97
CA ALA A 175 -13.07 4.14 5.82
C ALA A 175 -13.59 2.75 5.43
N ARG A 176 -13.35 2.37 4.18
CA ARG A 176 -13.54 1.00 3.68
C ARG A 176 -12.26 0.55 3.02
N GLY A 177 -11.92 -0.73 3.13
CA GLY A 177 -10.68 -1.21 2.57
C GLY A 177 -10.65 -2.72 2.42
N ALA A 178 -9.65 -3.20 1.68
CA ALA A 178 -9.38 -4.60 1.46
C ALA A 178 -7.87 -4.82 1.43
N GLN A 179 -7.41 -5.96 1.94
CA GLN A 179 -6.04 -6.39 1.75
C GLN A 179 -5.91 -7.08 0.38
N VAL A 180 -4.90 -6.69 -0.38
CA VAL A 180 -4.65 -7.19 -1.74
C VAL A 180 -3.22 -7.69 -1.88
N ASP A 181 -2.94 -8.39 -2.97
CA ASP A 181 -1.66 -9.04 -3.27
C ASP A 181 -0.81 -8.31 -4.32
N ALA A 182 -1.34 -7.23 -4.92
CA ALA A 182 -0.67 -6.46 -5.97
C ALA A 182 -0.61 -4.96 -5.63
N ALA A 183 0.57 -4.35 -5.85
CA ALA A 183 0.84 -2.93 -5.61
C ALA A 183 0.63 -2.03 -6.84
N THR A 184 0.09 -2.57 -7.94
CA THR A 184 -0.11 -1.85 -9.21
C THR A 184 -1.58 -1.91 -9.66
N LEU A 185 -2.51 -1.95 -8.70
CA LEU A 185 -3.94 -1.99 -9.00
C LEU A 185 -4.45 -0.61 -9.41
N SER A 186 -5.46 -0.58 -10.28
CA SER A 186 -6.19 0.65 -10.57
C SER A 186 -7.20 0.99 -9.45
N ALA A 187 -7.74 2.21 -9.46
CA ALA A 187 -8.83 2.58 -8.55
C ALA A 187 -10.06 1.66 -8.68
N ALA A 188 -10.40 1.27 -9.91
CA ALA A 188 -11.54 0.38 -10.19
C ALA A 188 -11.29 -1.04 -9.67
N ASP A 189 -10.06 -1.56 -9.83
CA ASP A 189 -9.70 -2.85 -9.24
C ASP A 189 -9.79 -2.79 -7.71
N CYS A 190 -9.30 -1.70 -7.10
CA CYS A 190 -9.42 -1.52 -5.66
C CYS A 190 -10.87 -1.49 -5.18
N ASP A 191 -11.75 -0.78 -5.88
CA ASP A 191 -13.18 -0.75 -5.55
C ASP A 191 -13.81 -2.15 -5.62
N ASP A 192 -13.52 -2.90 -6.69
CA ASP A 192 -13.99 -4.29 -6.84
C ASP A 192 -13.50 -5.20 -5.70
N ARG A 193 -12.24 -5.06 -5.28
CA ARG A 193 -11.69 -5.82 -4.14
C ARG A 193 -12.36 -5.46 -2.82
N ILE A 194 -12.64 -4.18 -2.59
CA ILE A 194 -13.37 -3.72 -1.40
C ILE A 194 -14.80 -4.26 -1.42
N ALA A 195 -15.49 -4.20 -2.57
CA ALA A 195 -16.85 -4.71 -2.71
C ALA A 195 -16.95 -6.22 -2.46
N LYS A 196 -15.95 -7.00 -2.89
CA LYS A 196 -15.93 -8.47 -2.76
C LYS A 196 -15.43 -8.97 -1.41
N GLY A 197 -14.64 -8.18 -0.68
CA GLY A 197 -13.92 -8.66 0.49
C GLY A 197 -13.38 -7.55 1.39
N ALA A 198 -14.25 -6.63 1.81
CA ALA A 198 -13.86 -5.59 2.75
C ALA A 198 -13.34 -6.17 4.06
N ILE A 199 -12.25 -5.60 4.58
CA ILE A 199 -11.77 -5.90 5.94
C ILE A 199 -12.58 -5.08 6.95
N GLY A 200 -12.91 -5.70 8.08
CA GLY A 200 -13.54 -5.02 9.21
C GLY A 200 -12.58 -4.04 9.89
N THR A 201 -13.15 -3.05 10.58
CA THR A 201 -12.36 -2.03 11.31
C THR A 201 -11.65 -2.60 12.54
N ASP A 202 -12.12 -3.74 13.05
CA ASP A 202 -11.55 -4.52 14.15
C ASP A 202 -10.45 -5.50 13.71
N ILE A 203 -10.23 -5.64 12.40
CA ILE A 203 -9.20 -6.54 11.86
C ILE A 203 -7.84 -5.86 11.88
N ASN A 204 -6.88 -6.50 12.57
CA ASN A 204 -5.49 -6.07 12.61
C ASN A 204 -4.75 -6.58 11.37
N VAL A 205 -4.39 -5.68 10.46
CA VAL A 205 -3.53 -6.01 9.31
C VAL A 205 -2.07 -5.85 9.73
N PRO A 206 -1.23 -6.90 9.73
CA PRO A 206 0.14 -6.76 10.21
C PRO A 206 0.95 -5.79 9.37
N ALA A 207 1.69 -4.88 10.03
CA ALA A 207 2.56 -3.92 9.38
C ALA A 207 3.90 -4.56 9.00
N ARG A 208 3.87 -5.39 7.94
CA ARG A 208 5.05 -6.08 7.40
C ARG A 208 5.27 -5.71 5.95
N LYS A 209 6.52 -5.71 5.51
CA LYS A 209 6.91 -5.45 4.12
C LYS A 209 6.11 -6.30 3.14
N GLY A 210 5.63 -5.67 2.07
CA GLY A 210 4.84 -6.30 1.02
C GLY A 210 3.34 -6.37 1.30
N VAL A 211 2.86 -5.93 2.46
CA VAL A 211 1.41 -5.76 2.68
C VAL A 211 0.91 -4.61 1.82
N VAL A 212 -0.20 -4.84 1.14
CA VAL A 212 -0.87 -3.84 0.29
C VAL A 212 -2.34 -3.74 0.70
N LEU A 213 -2.84 -2.51 0.80
CA LEU A 213 -4.21 -2.18 1.15
C LEU A 213 -4.82 -1.29 0.07
N CYS A 214 -5.98 -1.67 -0.42
CA CYS A 214 -6.89 -0.74 -1.07
C CYS A 214 -7.73 -0.07 0.01
N VAL A 215 -7.84 1.26 -0.01
CA VAL A 215 -8.58 2.05 0.97
C VAL A 215 -9.41 3.10 0.24
N ARG A 216 -10.72 3.07 0.44
CA ARG A 216 -11.64 4.13 0.02
C ARG A 216 -11.84 5.08 1.20
N THR A 217 -11.52 6.36 0.99
CA THR A 217 -11.65 7.40 2.04
C THR A 217 -13.11 7.66 2.35
N SER A 218 -13.41 8.38 3.43
CA SER A 218 -14.80 8.64 3.79
C SER A 218 -15.39 9.77 2.95
N LEU A 219 -16.48 9.48 2.21
CA LEU A 219 -17.16 10.51 1.42
C LEU A 219 -17.77 11.61 2.30
N SER A 220 -18.31 11.26 3.46
CA SER A 220 -18.86 12.26 4.39
C SER A 220 -17.78 13.20 4.88
N ASP A 221 -16.61 12.67 5.22
CA ASP A 221 -15.48 13.44 5.70
C ASP A 221 -14.90 14.35 4.60
N ALA A 222 -14.77 13.83 3.39
CA ALA A 222 -14.37 14.62 2.23
C ALA A 222 -15.33 15.81 2.01
N ARG A 223 -16.65 15.57 2.07
CA ARG A 223 -17.67 16.64 1.94
C ARG A 223 -17.60 17.67 3.06
N GLU A 224 -17.47 17.23 4.31
CA GLU A 224 -17.37 18.11 5.48
C GLU A 224 -16.15 19.02 5.41
N ARG A 225 -15.04 18.55 4.84
CA ARG A 225 -13.79 19.30 4.69
C ARG A 225 -13.67 20.07 3.37
N GLY A 226 -14.59 19.87 2.42
CA GLY A 226 -14.46 20.40 1.07
C GLY A 226 -13.31 19.76 0.27
N ASP A 227 -12.93 18.54 0.62
CA ASP A 227 -11.94 17.72 -0.08
C ASP A 227 -12.63 16.78 -1.10
N THR A 228 -11.83 16.17 -1.99
CA THR A 228 -12.30 15.15 -2.93
C THR A 228 -12.37 13.78 -2.27
N TRP A 229 -13.35 12.96 -2.66
CA TRP A 229 -13.39 11.55 -2.27
C TRP A 229 -12.31 10.76 -3.02
N LYS A 230 -11.62 9.84 -2.34
CA LYS A 230 -10.45 9.16 -2.91
C LYS A 230 -10.50 7.65 -2.76
N MET A 231 -9.86 7.00 -3.72
CA MET A 231 -9.36 5.63 -3.60
C MET A 231 -7.85 5.70 -3.45
N ALA A 232 -7.30 4.98 -2.48
CA ALA A 232 -5.88 4.91 -2.19
C ALA A 232 -5.39 3.45 -2.21
N LEU A 233 -4.22 3.23 -2.79
CA LEU A 233 -3.46 1.99 -2.74
C LEU A 233 -2.22 2.23 -1.87
N VAL A 234 -2.18 1.59 -0.71
CA VAL A 234 -1.13 1.76 0.29
C VAL A 234 -0.30 0.51 0.38
N GLN A 235 1.01 0.62 0.19
CA GLN A 235 1.95 -0.49 0.31
C GLN A 235 2.92 -0.24 1.45
N VAL A 236 3.13 -1.25 2.30
CA VAL A 236 4.26 -1.28 3.23
C VAL A 236 5.53 -1.66 2.45
N THR A 237 6.38 -0.67 2.17
CA THR A 237 7.60 -0.87 1.40
C THR A 237 8.80 -1.27 2.27
N ASP A 238 8.79 -0.90 3.54
CA ASP A 238 9.85 -1.29 4.48
C ASP A 238 9.40 -1.32 5.93
N VAL A 239 10.10 -2.13 6.72
CA VAL A 239 10.01 -2.16 8.19
C VAL A 239 11.43 -2.29 8.73
N ASN A 240 11.91 -1.25 9.38
CA ASN A 240 13.26 -1.18 9.91
C ASN A 240 13.38 -1.90 11.26
N ASP A 241 14.62 -2.24 11.64
CA ASP A 241 14.93 -2.87 12.93
C ASP A 241 14.55 -2.01 14.13
N ASP A 242 14.47 -0.68 13.96
CA ASP A 242 14.02 0.26 14.99
C ASP A 242 12.47 0.35 15.11
N GLY A 243 11.74 -0.44 14.34
CA GLY A 243 10.28 -0.42 14.29
C GLY A 243 9.68 0.68 13.40
N THR A 244 10.50 1.49 12.73
CA THR A 244 10.03 2.45 11.73
C THR A 244 9.39 1.70 10.56
N VAL A 245 8.14 2.04 10.25
CA VAL A 245 7.44 1.49 9.08
C VAL A 245 7.41 2.53 7.96
N VAL A 246 7.68 2.10 6.75
CA VAL A 246 7.65 2.94 5.55
C VAL A 246 6.49 2.49 4.67
N LEU A 247 5.64 3.45 4.31
CA LEU A 247 4.57 3.26 3.36
C LEU A 247 4.85 4.03 2.08
N THR A 248 4.31 3.51 0.99
CA THR A 248 4.10 4.24 -0.25
C THR A 248 2.59 4.26 -0.52
N ALA A 249 2.04 5.42 -0.85
CA ALA A 249 0.63 5.60 -1.13
C ALA A 249 0.46 6.17 -2.54
N HIS A 250 -0.45 5.58 -3.31
CA HIS A 250 -0.92 6.09 -4.59
C HIS A 250 -2.41 6.34 -4.46
N ALA A 251 -2.91 7.48 -4.91
CA ALA A 251 -4.35 7.75 -4.82
C ALA A 251 -4.91 8.43 -6.05
N TRP A 252 -6.21 8.24 -6.20
CA TRP A 252 -7.01 8.84 -7.22
C TRP A 252 -8.25 9.51 -6.64
N ASP A 253 -8.62 10.65 -7.20
CA ASP A 253 -9.93 11.25 -6.99
C ASP A 253 -10.97 10.36 -7.69
N ILE A 254 -11.93 9.87 -6.91
CA ILE A 254 -13.07 9.11 -7.40
C ILE A 254 -14.26 10.06 -7.46
N GLY A 255 -14.67 10.38 -8.69
CA GLY A 255 -15.70 11.37 -8.97
C GLY A 255 -17.02 11.07 -8.27
N LEU A 256 -17.77 12.12 -7.97
CA LEU A 256 -19.16 12.07 -7.51
C LEU A 256 -20.14 11.97 -8.68
#